data_AF-A0A6A5C006-F1
#
_entry.id   AF-A0A6A5C006-F1
#
_cell.length_a   1.000
_cell.length_b   1.000
_cell.length_c   1.000
_cell.angle_alpha   90.00
_cell.angle_beta   90.00
_cell.angle_gamma   90.00
#
_symmetry.space_group_name_H-M   'P 1'
#
loop_
_entity.id
_entity.type
_entity.pdbx_description
1 polymer ?
#
loop_
_entity_poly.entity_id
_entity_poly.type
_entity_poly.pdbx_seq_one_letter_code
_entity_poly.pdbx_strand_id
1 'polypeptide(L)'
;MNLHLSRPSTNPTTRRSDPSSSSSSSSTTTLTTTTTPTPKYTTKTQQRQQYIIHQVPYLDQITDYSCGDASLNMVLSYYYQEKIIDQRSIIDVARTSNHTGTLSLDVVRSARFSPLSSTPTSQVYIQFPEVAPTSGWFNSKFANQSQASVPVNLFEHSGLVTLYYPDRNTLLPCEVARNDTSTPCWVDHLVNEFLKNNIPVICLMNFKVDSGGHYRVAVGYEFEKDVTSGKEVITGIIMLDPWDRNNNPTRVTYGVDLFCKMWKHAEPNDDKTCFKPYFGVAAFPLSISVTENSKTSFNIKVKYPCVFPPNNSDGKQNYNSPNLPLTTTIQHLSMEISALSKPNSNGKANVMFTESIPLTNTFTACDSHMLSNNLPTNGADSIRIVARGMVCDTVLPTEYDTNVWSPSYKYCDYIGGAIIHKL
;
A
#
# COMPACT_ATOMS: atom_id res chain seq x y z
N MET A 1 -5.50 -26.15 -37.76
CA MET A 1 -5.52 -27.29 -36.83
C MET A 1 -6.22 -26.83 -35.57
N ASN A 2 -7.50 -27.14 -35.43
CA ASN A 2 -8.31 -26.79 -34.26
C ASN A 2 -8.15 -27.88 -33.21
N LEU A 3 -7.51 -27.55 -32.09
CA LEU A 3 -7.43 -28.43 -30.92
C LEU A 3 -8.42 -27.92 -29.88
N HIS A 4 -9.57 -28.58 -29.83
CA HIS A 4 -10.50 -28.56 -28.70
C HIS A 4 -9.84 -29.29 -27.53
N LEU A 5 -9.66 -28.59 -26.41
CA LEU A 5 -9.28 -29.20 -25.12
C LEU A 5 -10.52 -29.23 -24.22
N SER A 6 -11.05 -30.44 -24.04
CA SER A 6 -12.11 -30.79 -23.10
C SER A 6 -11.56 -30.78 -21.67
N ARG A 7 -12.25 -30.13 -20.73
CA ARG A 7 -11.95 -30.19 -19.29
C ARG A 7 -12.53 -31.48 -18.67
N PRO A 8 -11.82 -32.15 -17.75
CA PRO A 8 -12.41 -33.22 -16.95
C PRO A 8 -13.24 -32.64 -15.79
N SER A 9 -14.43 -33.20 -15.62
CA SER A 9 -15.31 -33.03 -14.45
C SER A 9 -14.86 -33.97 -13.33
N THR A 10 -14.65 -33.43 -12.13
CA THR A 10 -14.49 -34.23 -10.91
C THR A 10 -15.53 -33.80 -9.88
N ASN A 11 -16.44 -34.74 -9.58
CA ASN A 11 -17.37 -34.69 -8.45
C ASN A 11 -16.62 -34.94 -7.13
N PRO A 12 -17.05 -34.33 -6.02
CA PRO A 12 -16.85 -34.92 -4.70
C PRO A 12 -18.20 -35.24 -4.04
N THR A 13 -18.44 -36.53 -3.86
CA THR A 13 -19.43 -37.08 -2.91
C THR A 13 -18.69 -37.62 -1.70
N THR A 14 -18.82 -36.98 -0.54
CA THR A 14 -18.79 -37.66 0.76
C THR A 14 -19.62 -36.89 1.78
N ARG A 15 -20.77 -37.50 2.08
CA ARG A 15 -21.77 -37.11 3.08
C ARG A 15 -21.22 -37.46 4.47
N ARG A 16 -21.06 -36.49 5.36
CA ARG A 16 -20.84 -36.75 6.80
C ARG A 16 -22.12 -36.43 7.56
N SER A 17 -22.44 -37.36 8.44
CA SER A 17 -23.61 -37.48 9.29
C SER A 17 -23.54 -36.57 10.52
N ASP A 18 -24.62 -35.82 10.76
CA ASP A 18 -24.87 -35.07 11.99
C ASP A 18 -25.22 -36.00 13.16
N PRO A 19 -24.74 -35.71 14.39
CA PRO A 19 -25.32 -36.27 15.60
C PRO A 19 -26.25 -35.27 16.30
N SER A 20 -27.50 -35.72 16.45
CA SER A 20 -28.37 -35.62 17.64
C SER A 20 -28.41 -34.31 18.44
N SER A 21 -29.55 -33.63 18.30
CA SER A 21 -30.08 -32.59 19.20
C SER A 21 -30.39 -33.12 20.60
N SER A 22 -29.74 -32.56 21.62
CA SER A 22 -30.13 -32.73 23.03
C SER A 22 -31.00 -31.55 23.48
N SER A 23 -32.23 -31.85 23.87
CA SER A 23 -33.22 -30.95 24.47
C SER A 23 -32.83 -30.53 25.88
N SER A 24 -32.65 -29.22 26.11
CA SER A 24 -32.53 -28.64 27.46
C SER A 24 -33.85 -27.97 27.87
N SER A 25 -34.33 -28.37 29.04
CA SER A 25 -35.52 -27.87 29.72
C SER A 25 -35.29 -26.46 30.28
N SER A 26 -36.14 -25.52 29.90
CA SER A 26 -36.16 -24.15 30.42
C SER A 26 -37.02 -24.06 31.69
N SER A 27 -36.39 -23.69 32.81
CA SER A 27 -37.04 -23.30 34.06
C SER A 27 -37.32 -21.79 34.05
N THR A 28 -38.60 -21.43 34.15
CA THR A 28 -39.07 -20.05 34.16
C THR A 28 -38.96 -19.45 35.58
N THR A 29 -38.05 -18.48 35.76
CA THR A 29 -37.94 -17.69 36.99
C THR A 29 -38.53 -16.30 36.73
N THR A 30 -39.61 -15.97 37.42
CA THR A 30 -40.29 -14.67 37.33
C THR A 30 -39.48 -13.60 38.07
N LEU A 31 -38.90 -12.66 37.31
CA LEU A 31 -38.17 -11.50 37.84
C LEU A 31 -39.10 -10.28 37.90
N THR A 32 -39.34 -9.79 39.12
CA THR A 32 -40.05 -8.55 39.41
C THR A 32 -39.21 -7.36 38.96
N THR A 33 -39.70 -6.63 37.96
CA THR A 33 -39.02 -5.47 37.36
C THR A 33 -39.42 -4.19 38.09
N THR A 34 -38.49 -3.63 38.86
CA THR A 34 -38.59 -2.28 39.40
C THR A 34 -38.27 -1.28 38.29
N THR A 35 -39.25 -0.51 37.84
CA THR A 35 -39.10 0.50 36.78
C THR A 35 -38.28 1.70 37.27
N THR A 36 -36.99 1.72 36.94
CA THR A 36 -36.13 2.90 37.05
C THR A 36 -36.47 3.88 35.93
N PRO A 37 -36.65 5.20 36.21
CA PRO A 37 -36.98 6.18 35.18
C PRO A 37 -35.90 6.24 34.10
N THR A 38 -36.29 5.97 32.86
CA THR A 38 -35.43 6.02 31.68
C THR A 38 -34.91 7.45 31.48
N PRO A 39 -33.58 7.68 31.40
CA PRO A 39 -33.04 8.98 31.05
C PRO A 39 -33.60 9.39 29.69
N LYS A 40 -34.18 10.59 29.60
CA LYS A 40 -34.52 11.21 28.31
C LYS A 40 -33.22 11.48 27.55
N TYR A 41 -32.78 10.52 26.74
CA TYR A 41 -31.69 10.73 25.79
C TYR A 41 -32.20 11.68 24.71
N THR A 42 -31.82 12.95 24.82
CA THR A 42 -31.97 13.93 23.76
C THR A 42 -31.26 13.37 22.52
N THR A 43 -32.04 13.01 21.51
CA THR A 43 -31.54 12.47 20.24
C THR A 43 -30.71 13.55 19.56
N LYS A 44 -29.40 13.57 19.80
CA LYS A 44 -28.50 14.44 19.05
C LYS A 44 -28.53 13.99 17.59
N THR A 45 -28.89 14.89 16.68
CA THR A 45 -28.87 14.65 15.24
C THR A 45 -27.41 14.43 14.80
N GLN A 46 -26.98 13.17 14.72
CA GLN A 46 -25.69 12.81 14.13
C GLN A 46 -25.86 12.77 12.61
N GLN A 47 -25.00 13.51 11.89
CA GLN A 47 -24.96 13.47 10.42
C GLN A 47 -23.86 12.52 9.99
N ARG A 48 -24.23 11.44 9.29
CA ARG A 48 -23.28 10.53 8.64
C ARG A 48 -22.63 11.25 7.46
N GLN A 49 -21.31 11.20 7.41
CA GLN A 49 -20.48 11.77 6.37
C GLN A 49 -19.49 10.73 5.86
N GLN A 50 -18.94 10.98 4.68
CA GLN A 50 -17.91 10.13 4.10
C GLN A 50 -16.80 10.99 3.51
N TYR A 51 -15.59 10.46 3.53
CA TYR A 51 -14.45 10.99 2.82
C TYR A 51 -13.88 9.89 1.91
N ILE A 52 -13.63 10.22 0.65
CA ILE A 52 -13.14 9.29 -0.37
C ILE A 52 -12.02 9.95 -1.18
N ILE A 53 -10.92 9.23 -1.39
CA ILE A 53 -9.84 9.58 -2.32
C ILE A 53 -10.30 9.19 -3.73
N HIS A 54 -10.98 10.11 -4.41
CA HIS A 54 -11.67 9.83 -5.68
C HIS A 54 -10.73 9.48 -6.84
N GLN A 55 -9.45 9.84 -6.74
CA GLN A 55 -8.48 9.72 -7.82
C GLN A 55 -7.78 8.35 -7.84
N VAL A 56 -8.04 7.46 -6.88
CA VAL A 56 -7.51 6.08 -6.93
C VAL A 56 -8.29 5.32 -8.00
N PRO A 57 -7.64 4.90 -9.11
CA PRO A 57 -8.33 4.17 -10.16
C PRO A 57 -8.74 2.78 -9.67
N TYR A 58 -9.86 2.29 -10.18
CA TYR A 58 -10.25 0.90 -10.00
C TYR A 58 -9.60 0.03 -11.08
N LEU A 59 -9.03 -1.11 -10.67
CA LEU A 59 -8.47 -2.13 -11.57
C LEU A 59 -8.86 -3.52 -11.04
N ASP A 60 -9.44 -4.34 -11.91
CA ASP A 60 -9.80 -5.73 -11.61
C ASP A 60 -8.57 -6.64 -11.59
N GLN A 61 -8.66 -7.75 -10.85
CA GLN A 61 -7.64 -8.80 -10.93
C GLN A 61 -7.84 -9.68 -12.18
N ILE A 62 -6.77 -9.90 -12.94
CA ILE A 62 -6.84 -10.65 -14.20
C ILE A 62 -6.79 -12.17 -13.98
N THR A 63 -6.24 -12.63 -12.86
CA THR A 63 -6.19 -14.05 -12.45
C THR A 63 -6.93 -14.27 -11.14
N ASP A 64 -7.19 -15.51 -10.76
CA ASP A 64 -7.83 -15.83 -9.47
C ASP A 64 -6.93 -15.54 -8.25
N TYR A 65 -5.65 -15.23 -8.49
CA TYR A 65 -4.61 -15.11 -7.48
C TYR A 65 -3.91 -13.74 -7.44
N SER A 66 -4.34 -12.80 -8.30
CA SER A 66 -3.68 -11.49 -8.49
C SER A 66 -4.36 -10.32 -7.77
N CYS A 67 -5.11 -10.59 -6.69
CA CYS A 67 -5.72 -9.51 -5.88
C CYS A 67 -4.67 -8.55 -5.31
N GLY A 68 -3.49 -9.06 -4.92
CA GLY A 68 -2.36 -8.26 -4.44
C GLY A 68 -1.78 -7.38 -5.54
N ASP A 69 -1.57 -7.94 -6.73
CA ASP A 69 -1.07 -7.23 -7.90
C ASP A 69 -2.02 -6.13 -8.37
N ALA A 70 -3.32 -6.44 -8.40
CA ALA A 70 -4.37 -5.47 -8.75
C ALA A 70 -4.40 -4.31 -7.75
N SER A 71 -4.35 -4.63 -6.44
CA SER A 71 -4.31 -3.63 -5.38
C SER A 71 -3.07 -2.74 -5.46
N LEU A 72 -1.91 -3.34 -5.74
CA LEU A 72 -0.67 -2.59 -5.98
C LEU A 72 -0.78 -1.73 -7.23
N ASN A 73 -1.35 -2.24 -8.32
CA ASN A 73 -1.54 -1.48 -9.55
C ASN A 73 -2.42 -0.24 -9.34
N MET A 74 -3.50 -0.35 -8.55
CA MET A 74 -4.35 0.79 -8.20
C MET A 74 -3.55 1.89 -7.47
N VAL A 75 -2.71 1.51 -6.51
CA VAL A 75 -1.87 2.46 -5.76
C VAL A 75 -0.75 3.05 -6.62
N LEU A 76 -0.07 2.25 -7.42
CA LEU A 76 0.96 2.74 -8.36
C LEU A 76 0.33 3.70 -9.37
N SER A 77 -0.81 3.34 -9.95
CA SER A 77 -1.52 4.17 -10.93
C SER A 77 -2.02 5.49 -10.33
N TYR A 78 -2.43 5.49 -9.06
CA TYR A 78 -2.80 6.72 -8.34
C TYR A 78 -1.64 7.72 -8.27
N TYR A 79 -0.43 7.26 -7.92
CA TYR A 79 0.73 8.15 -7.83
C TYR A 79 1.40 8.45 -9.17
N TYR A 80 1.38 7.49 -10.10
CA TYR A 80 2.00 7.64 -11.43
C TYR A 80 1.09 8.32 -12.46
N GLN A 81 -0.09 8.81 -12.01
CA GLN A 81 -1.00 9.68 -12.77
C GLN A 81 -1.19 9.21 -14.22
N GLU A 82 -1.95 8.12 -14.38
CA GLU A 82 -2.40 7.53 -15.66
C GLU A 82 -1.48 6.52 -16.35
N LYS A 83 -0.24 6.32 -15.87
CA LYS A 83 0.55 5.16 -16.30
C LYS A 83 0.09 3.90 -15.57
N ILE A 84 -0.89 3.22 -16.17
CA ILE A 84 -1.27 1.87 -15.76
C ILE A 84 -0.12 0.93 -16.13
N ILE A 85 0.47 0.29 -15.12
CA ILE A 85 1.46 -0.77 -15.34
C ILE A 85 0.69 -2.02 -15.75
N ASP A 86 1.20 -2.77 -16.74
CA ASP A 86 0.60 -4.06 -17.09
C ASP A 86 0.58 -4.97 -15.85
N GLN A 87 -0.59 -5.39 -15.41
CA GLN A 87 -0.73 -6.17 -14.18
C GLN A 87 0.05 -7.50 -14.27
N ARG A 88 0.26 -8.05 -15.48
CA ARG A 88 1.11 -9.23 -15.70
C ARG A 88 2.57 -8.98 -15.34
N SER A 89 3.07 -7.78 -15.62
CA SER A 89 4.40 -7.35 -15.18
C SER A 89 4.49 -7.31 -13.65
N ILE A 90 3.41 -6.88 -12.98
CA ILE A 90 3.35 -6.83 -11.51
C ILE A 90 3.37 -8.24 -10.92
N ILE A 91 2.56 -9.15 -11.47
CA ILE A 91 2.50 -10.57 -11.08
C ILE A 91 3.89 -11.20 -11.00
N ASP A 92 4.72 -10.99 -12.02
CA ASP A 92 6.06 -11.58 -12.03
C ASP A 92 7.05 -10.86 -11.10
N VAL A 93 6.98 -9.52 -11.00
CA VAL A 93 7.83 -8.74 -10.08
C VAL A 93 7.51 -9.07 -8.61
N ALA A 94 6.24 -9.29 -8.31
CA ALA A 94 5.71 -9.64 -6.99
C ALA A 94 5.70 -11.15 -6.72
N ARG A 95 6.27 -11.95 -7.62
CA ARG A 95 6.36 -13.41 -7.46
C ARG A 95 5.02 -14.09 -7.16
N THR A 96 3.94 -13.54 -7.72
CA THR A 96 2.60 -14.04 -7.45
C THR A 96 2.49 -15.48 -7.92
N SER A 97 2.09 -16.36 -7.01
CA SER A 97 1.82 -17.77 -7.30
C SER A 97 0.43 -17.94 -7.90
N ASN A 98 0.27 -18.84 -8.86
CA ASN A 98 -1.04 -19.26 -9.38
C ASN A 98 -1.73 -20.31 -8.49
N HIS A 99 -1.29 -20.48 -7.25
CA HIS A 99 -1.88 -21.36 -6.24
C HIS A 99 -2.24 -20.62 -4.94
N THR A 100 -1.37 -19.70 -4.51
CA THR A 100 -1.48 -18.99 -3.23
C THR A 100 -1.58 -17.48 -3.35
N GLY A 101 -1.28 -16.93 -4.53
CA GLY A 101 -1.30 -15.49 -4.79
C GLY A 101 -0.01 -14.77 -4.41
N THR A 102 -0.14 -13.47 -4.19
CA THR A 102 0.95 -12.56 -3.82
C THR A 102 1.14 -12.56 -2.31
N LEU A 103 2.39 -12.57 -1.84
CA LEU A 103 2.69 -12.44 -0.42
C LEU A 103 2.87 -10.98 -0.02
N SER A 104 2.63 -10.68 1.25
CA SER A 104 2.64 -9.31 1.79
C SER A 104 3.98 -8.60 1.60
N LEU A 105 5.09 -9.30 1.85
CA LEU A 105 6.44 -8.76 1.64
C LEU A 105 6.78 -8.56 0.17
N ASP A 106 6.19 -9.34 -0.72
CA ASP A 106 6.36 -9.15 -2.16
C ASP A 106 5.56 -7.95 -2.68
N VAL A 107 4.37 -7.67 -2.11
CA VAL A 107 3.65 -6.40 -2.37
C VAL A 107 4.50 -5.20 -1.95
N VAL A 108 5.10 -5.26 -0.75
CA VAL A 108 6.00 -4.20 -0.23
C VAL A 108 7.21 -4.00 -1.14
N ARG A 109 7.91 -5.09 -1.49
CA ARG A 109 9.08 -5.03 -2.38
C ARG A 109 8.70 -4.48 -3.74
N SER A 110 7.59 -4.93 -4.31
CA SER A 110 7.17 -4.53 -5.66
C SER A 110 6.81 -3.04 -5.70
N ALA A 111 6.19 -2.50 -4.66
CA ALA A 111 6.00 -1.05 -4.55
C ALA A 111 7.32 -0.25 -4.61
N ARG A 112 8.43 -0.85 -4.15
CA ARG A 112 9.77 -0.25 -4.17
C ARG A 112 10.54 -0.51 -5.47
N PHE A 113 10.07 -1.40 -6.34
CA PHE A 113 10.83 -1.93 -7.49
C PHE A 113 11.44 -0.82 -8.36
N SER A 114 12.77 -0.81 -8.45
CA SER A 114 13.57 0.20 -9.13
C SER A 114 14.62 -0.44 -10.05
N PRO A 115 15.37 0.37 -10.82
CA PRO A 115 16.46 -0.15 -11.66
C PRO A 115 17.59 -0.89 -10.93
N LEU A 116 17.65 -0.85 -9.59
CA LEU A 116 18.68 -1.56 -8.80
C LEU A 116 18.36 -3.04 -8.59
N SER A 117 17.09 -3.41 -8.64
CA SER A 117 16.67 -4.80 -8.52
C SER A 117 16.11 -5.31 -9.84
N SER A 118 16.18 -6.63 -10.01
CA SER A 118 15.63 -7.30 -11.18
C SER A 118 14.34 -8.02 -10.84
N THR A 119 13.52 -8.32 -11.84
CA THR A 119 12.50 -9.35 -11.66
C THR A 119 13.18 -10.67 -11.31
N PRO A 120 12.67 -11.45 -10.35
CA PRO A 120 13.22 -12.75 -10.00
C PRO A 120 13.27 -13.68 -11.22
N THR A 121 14.48 -14.09 -11.62
CA THR A 121 14.70 -14.99 -12.76
C THR A 121 14.54 -16.47 -12.39
N SER A 122 14.53 -16.77 -11.09
CA SER A 122 14.33 -18.11 -10.52
C SER A 122 13.23 -18.05 -9.47
N GLN A 123 11.98 -18.15 -9.92
CA GLN A 123 10.83 -18.39 -9.06
C GLN A 123 10.07 -19.60 -9.58
N VAL A 124 9.45 -20.34 -8.66
CA VAL A 124 8.72 -21.56 -9.02
C VAL A 124 7.59 -21.24 -9.99
N TYR A 125 6.94 -20.08 -9.82
CA TYR A 125 5.81 -19.64 -10.60
C TYR A 125 6.12 -18.30 -11.29
N ILE A 126 6.84 -18.35 -12.42
CA ILE A 126 6.81 -17.23 -13.38
C ILE A 126 5.58 -17.42 -14.25
N GLN A 127 4.69 -16.43 -14.28
CA GLN A 127 3.42 -16.54 -15.02
C GLN A 127 3.48 -15.84 -16.38
N PHE A 128 4.19 -14.71 -16.50
CA PHE A 128 4.19 -13.86 -17.70
C PHE A 128 5.59 -13.32 -18.09
N PRO A 129 6.60 -14.20 -18.26
CA PRO A 129 7.99 -13.78 -18.43
C PRO A 129 8.21 -12.83 -19.61
N GLU A 130 7.36 -12.92 -20.63
CA GLU A 130 7.45 -12.13 -21.86
C GLU A 130 7.14 -10.65 -21.68
N VAL A 131 6.44 -10.28 -20.59
CA VAL A 131 6.12 -8.87 -20.27
C VAL A 131 6.75 -8.39 -18.97
N ALA A 132 7.46 -9.26 -18.24
CA ALA A 132 8.14 -8.89 -17.01
C ALA A 132 9.28 -7.87 -17.27
N PRO A 133 9.31 -6.72 -16.57
CA PRO A 133 10.41 -5.78 -16.70
C PRO A 133 11.70 -6.38 -16.16
N THR A 134 12.83 -6.11 -16.80
CA THR A 134 14.12 -6.61 -16.33
C THR A 134 14.65 -5.82 -15.13
N SER A 135 14.37 -4.52 -15.06
CA SER A 135 14.77 -3.64 -13.96
C SER A 135 13.91 -2.37 -13.90
N GLY A 136 13.31 -2.10 -12.74
CA GLY A 136 12.34 -1.02 -12.51
C GLY A 136 11.05 -1.13 -13.33
N TRP A 137 9.97 -0.47 -12.88
CA TRP A 137 8.67 -0.56 -13.54
C TRP A 137 8.64 -0.07 -14.99
N PHE A 138 9.45 0.92 -15.34
CA PHE A 138 9.39 1.58 -16.64
C PHE A 138 10.54 1.22 -17.59
N ASN A 139 11.42 0.28 -17.20
CA ASN A 139 12.52 -0.33 -17.96
C ASN A 139 13.48 0.63 -18.73
N SER A 140 14.72 0.19 -18.92
CA SER A 140 15.84 0.91 -19.52
C SER A 140 15.71 1.32 -21.01
N LYS A 141 14.64 0.95 -21.73
CA LYS A 141 14.42 1.47 -23.10
C LYS A 141 14.27 3.00 -23.11
N PHE A 142 13.88 3.61 -21.98
CA PHE A 142 13.96 5.05 -21.76
C PHE A 142 15.31 5.51 -21.17
N ALA A 143 16.00 4.68 -20.39
CA ALA A 143 17.33 4.99 -19.87
C ALA A 143 18.42 5.10 -20.95
N ASN A 144 18.25 4.38 -22.07
CA ASN A 144 19.11 4.48 -23.26
C ASN A 144 18.63 5.51 -24.30
N GLN A 145 17.43 6.09 -24.15
CA GLN A 145 17.14 7.34 -24.86
C GLN A 145 17.97 8.40 -24.18
N SER A 146 18.91 8.98 -24.92
CA SER A 146 19.83 9.99 -24.43
C SER A 146 19.10 11.00 -23.54
N GLN A 147 19.73 11.37 -22.41
CA GLN A 147 19.31 12.45 -21.51
C GLN A 147 18.96 13.77 -22.24
N ALA A 148 19.27 13.87 -23.53
CA ALA A 148 18.89 14.96 -24.41
C ALA A 148 17.38 15.22 -24.48
N SER A 149 16.50 14.25 -24.16
CA SER A 149 15.06 14.51 -24.11
C SER A 149 14.36 13.73 -23.00
N VAL A 150 13.97 14.41 -21.92
CA VAL A 150 13.23 13.80 -20.81
C VAL A 150 11.74 13.97 -21.12
N PRO A 151 10.96 12.89 -21.23
CA PRO A 151 9.51 13.01 -21.10
C PRO A 151 9.26 13.71 -19.77
N VAL A 152 8.35 14.68 -19.71
CA VAL A 152 8.00 15.48 -18.52
C VAL A 152 7.46 14.60 -17.35
N ASN A 153 7.53 13.27 -17.47
CA ASN A 153 7.00 12.32 -16.51
C ASN A 153 8.00 12.10 -15.35
N LEU A 154 7.50 12.40 -14.15
CA LEU A 154 8.22 12.41 -12.87
C LEU A 154 8.81 11.06 -12.42
N PHE A 155 8.31 9.91 -12.91
CA PHE A 155 8.39 8.64 -12.17
C PHE A 155 9.32 7.56 -12.75
N GLU A 156 10.31 7.95 -13.56
CA GLU A 156 11.13 6.97 -14.29
C GLU A 156 12.29 6.36 -13.46
N HIS A 157 12.51 6.73 -12.20
CA HIS A 157 13.76 6.39 -11.50
C HIS A 157 13.67 5.86 -10.06
N SER A 158 12.47 5.75 -9.48
CA SER A 158 12.34 5.26 -8.10
C SER A 158 10.99 4.62 -7.84
N GLY A 159 10.99 3.56 -7.04
CA GLY A 159 9.78 3.04 -6.41
C GLY A 159 9.24 4.00 -5.35
N LEU A 160 8.18 3.56 -4.68
CA LEU A 160 7.52 4.30 -3.62
C LEU A 160 8.15 4.00 -2.27
N VAL A 161 8.11 5.00 -1.38
CA VAL A 161 8.33 4.77 0.04
C VAL A 161 7.20 3.91 0.56
N THR A 162 7.50 2.87 1.33
CA THR A 162 6.47 1.99 1.90
C THR A 162 6.50 2.07 3.42
N LEU A 163 5.34 2.07 4.04
CA LEU A 163 5.18 1.87 5.48
C LEU A 163 4.18 0.74 5.69
N TYR A 164 4.59 -0.29 6.42
CA TYR A 164 3.78 -1.49 6.57
C TYR A 164 3.79 -2.03 7.99
N TYR A 165 2.67 -2.67 8.34
CA TYR A 165 2.43 -3.36 9.58
C TYR A 165 1.94 -4.78 9.26
N PRO A 166 2.20 -5.80 10.09
CA PRO A 166 3.08 -5.80 11.27
C PRO A 166 4.57 -5.89 10.92
N ASP A 167 5.42 -5.86 11.94
CA ASP A 167 6.87 -6.09 11.80
C ASP A 167 7.14 -7.48 11.21
N ARG A 168 7.90 -7.52 10.11
CA ARG A 168 8.36 -8.74 9.43
C ARG A 168 9.12 -9.72 10.32
N ASN A 169 9.68 -9.25 11.43
CA ASN A 169 10.43 -10.09 12.38
C ASN A 169 9.52 -10.72 13.45
N THR A 170 8.22 -10.47 13.40
CA THR A 170 7.25 -11.00 14.36
C THR A 170 6.48 -12.18 13.78
N LEU A 171 7.21 -13.27 13.53
CA LEU A 171 6.59 -14.55 13.23
C LEU A 171 6.08 -15.20 14.53
N LEU A 172 4.87 -15.70 14.48
CA LEU A 172 4.22 -16.44 15.56
C LEU A 172 3.82 -17.82 15.05
N PRO A 173 3.68 -18.83 15.92
CA PRO A 173 2.95 -20.04 15.54
C PRO A 173 1.58 -19.65 14.97
N CYS A 174 1.16 -20.25 13.85
CA CYS A 174 -0.05 -19.81 13.14
C CYS A 174 -1.32 -19.83 14.00
N GLU A 175 -1.47 -20.80 14.89
CA GLU A 175 -2.57 -20.84 15.86
C GLU A 175 -2.56 -19.62 16.80
N VAL A 176 -1.38 -19.21 17.25
CA VAL A 176 -1.21 -18.03 18.11
C VAL A 176 -1.50 -16.75 17.32
N ALA A 177 -0.99 -16.64 16.08
CA ALA A 177 -1.22 -15.46 15.23
C ALA A 177 -2.71 -15.24 14.93
N ARG A 178 -3.44 -16.30 14.56
CA ARG A 178 -4.89 -16.24 14.26
C ARG A 178 -5.72 -15.88 15.49
N ASN A 179 -5.29 -16.33 16.66
CA ASN A 179 -5.96 -16.06 17.93
C ASN A 179 -5.41 -14.82 18.65
N ASP A 180 -4.49 -14.06 18.05
CA ASP A 180 -3.84 -12.93 18.71
C ASP A 180 -4.85 -11.84 19.10
N THR A 181 -4.99 -11.59 20.40
CA THR A 181 -5.80 -10.50 20.97
C THR A 181 -4.95 -9.34 21.46
N SER A 182 -3.62 -9.50 21.44
CA SER A 182 -2.67 -8.48 21.91
C SER A 182 -2.44 -7.39 20.85
N THR A 183 -2.56 -7.75 19.57
CA THR A 183 -2.47 -6.79 18.48
C THR A 183 -3.84 -6.13 18.27
N PRO A 184 -3.97 -4.80 18.49
CA PRO A 184 -5.22 -4.12 18.23
C PRO A 184 -5.38 -3.80 16.74
N CYS A 185 -6.64 -3.78 16.30
CA CYS A 185 -7.00 -3.21 15.01
C CYS A 185 -6.69 -1.71 15.02
N TRP A 186 -5.94 -1.21 14.03
CA TRP A 186 -5.40 0.15 14.01
C TRP A 186 -6.20 1.12 13.10
N VAL A 187 -7.53 1.01 13.08
CA VAL A 187 -8.41 1.85 12.24
C VAL A 187 -8.17 3.35 12.43
N ASP A 188 -7.95 3.80 13.66
CA ASP A 188 -7.69 5.23 13.93
C ASP A 188 -6.43 5.72 13.21
N HIS A 189 -5.37 4.91 13.13
CA HIS A 189 -4.14 5.26 12.41
C HIS A 189 -4.35 5.16 10.90
N LEU A 190 -5.06 4.13 10.43
CA LEU A 190 -5.44 4.00 9.02
C LEU A 190 -6.11 5.29 8.53
N VAL A 191 -7.09 5.79 9.28
CA VAL A 191 -7.83 7.00 8.91
C VAL A 191 -7.00 8.27 9.09
N ASN A 192 -6.46 8.50 10.29
CA ASN A 192 -5.88 9.80 10.63
C ASN A 192 -4.50 10.03 10.02
N GLU A 193 -3.70 8.98 9.86
CA GLU A 193 -2.34 9.10 9.30
C GLU A 193 -2.34 8.96 7.78
N PHE A 194 -3.19 8.10 7.21
CA PHE A 194 -3.14 7.81 5.78
C PHE A 194 -4.33 8.39 5.00
N LEU A 195 -5.55 7.94 5.30
CA LEU A 195 -6.69 8.28 4.44
C LEU A 195 -6.97 9.80 4.44
N LYS A 196 -6.95 10.48 5.59
CA LYS A 196 -7.09 11.95 5.67
C LYS A 196 -6.02 12.73 4.89
N ASN A 197 -4.87 12.10 4.65
CA ASN A 197 -3.75 12.69 3.90
C ASN A 197 -3.77 12.29 2.41
N ASN A 198 -4.88 11.75 1.90
CA ASN A 198 -4.99 11.22 0.53
C ASN A 198 -3.97 10.12 0.21
N ILE A 199 -3.65 9.26 1.20
CA ILE A 199 -2.77 8.10 1.01
C ILE A 199 -3.62 6.82 1.08
N PRO A 200 -3.86 6.13 -0.06
CA PRO A 200 -4.54 4.85 -0.04
C PRO A 200 -3.66 3.77 0.62
N VAL A 201 -4.30 2.78 1.23
CA VAL A 201 -3.60 1.70 1.95
C VAL A 201 -4.07 0.36 1.42
N ILE A 202 -3.12 -0.50 1.04
CA ILE A 202 -3.39 -1.88 0.65
C ILE A 202 -3.51 -2.71 1.93
N CYS A 203 -4.62 -3.43 2.09
CA CYS A 203 -4.89 -4.28 3.25
C CYS A 203 -4.97 -5.73 2.81
N LEU A 204 -4.25 -6.63 3.48
CA LEU A 204 -4.48 -8.08 3.37
C LEU A 204 -5.46 -8.49 4.47
N MET A 205 -6.61 -9.02 4.06
CA MET A 205 -7.68 -9.39 4.97
C MET A 205 -8.36 -10.66 4.48
N ASN A 206 -9.22 -11.29 5.27
CA ASN A 206 -9.98 -12.42 4.77
C ASN A 206 -10.97 -11.95 3.68
N PHE A 207 -11.17 -12.74 2.62
CA PHE A 207 -12.18 -12.45 1.58
C PHE A 207 -13.59 -12.32 2.18
N LYS A 208 -13.93 -13.26 3.07
CA LYS A 208 -15.07 -13.30 3.99
C LYS A 208 -14.54 -13.66 5.38
N VAL A 209 -15.34 -13.47 6.42
CA VAL A 209 -14.95 -13.93 7.77
C VAL A 209 -14.55 -15.41 7.72
N ASP A 210 -13.36 -15.74 8.23
CA ASP A 210 -12.78 -17.09 8.29
C ASP A 210 -12.51 -17.77 6.92
N SER A 211 -12.25 -16.98 5.87
CA SER A 211 -11.84 -17.49 4.55
C SER A 211 -10.35 -17.27 4.25
N GLY A 212 -9.91 -17.62 3.03
CA GLY A 212 -8.58 -17.26 2.52
C GLY A 212 -8.33 -15.75 2.47
N GLY A 213 -7.04 -15.40 2.41
CA GLY A 213 -6.56 -14.01 2.30
C GLY A 213 -6.95 -13.36 0.98
N HIS A 214 -7.17 -12.05 1.02
CA HIS A 214 -7.58 -11.23 -0.12
C HIS A 214 -7.12 -9.79 0.09
N TYR A 215 -6.51 -9.22 -0.94
CA TYR A 215 -6.08 -7.82 -0.91
C TYR A 215 -7.20 -6.89 -1.36
N ARG A 216 -7.32 -5.76 -0.68
CA ARG A 216 -8.18 -4.63 -1.04
C ARG A 216 -7.45 -3.32 -0.79
N VAL A 217 -7.92 -2.23 -1.40
CA VAL A 217 -7.34 -0.90 -1.18
C VAL A 217 -8.32 -0.04 -0.40
N ALA A 218 -7.97 0.35 0.83
CA ALA A 218 -8.70 1.36 1.58
C ALA A 218 -8.50 2.74 0.91
N VAL A 219 -9.61 3.37 0.53
CA VAL A 219 -9.62 4.65 -0.21
C VAL A 219 -10.50 5.70 0.47
N GLY A 220 -11.10 5.38 1.61
CA GLY A 220 -11.98 6.30 2.30
C GLY A 220 -12.54 5.72 3.58
N TYR A 221 -13.34 6.53 4.25
CA TYR A 221 -13.97 6.17 5.51
C TYR A 221 -15.30 6.90 5.67
N GLU A 222 -16.18 6.30 6.45
CA GLU A 222 -17.42 6.92 6.92
C GLU A 222 -17.25 7.31 8.38
N PHE A 223 -17.89 8.42 8.75
CA PHE A 223 -17.85 8.92 10.12
C PHE A 223 -19.14 9.63 10.50
N GLU A 224 -19.40 9.65 11.79
CA GLU A 224 -20.42 10.50 12.41
C GLU A 224 -19.72 11.66 13.10
N LYS A 225 -20.21 12.88 12.83
CA LYS A 225 -19.71 14.08 13.48
C LYS A 225 -20.66 14.49 14.60
N ASP A 226 -20.17 14.51 15.84
CA ASP A 226 -20.94 15.09 16.94
C ASP A 226 -21.04 16.61 16.70
N VAL A 227 -22.27 17.10 16.54
CA VAL A 227 -22.55 18.49 16.16
C VAL A 227 -22.09 19.49 17.23
N THR A 228 -22.00 19.06 18.50
CA THR A 228 -21.63 19.94 19.62
C THR A 228 -20.12 20.08 19.76
N SER A 229 -19.39 18.97 19.69
CA SER A 229 -17.95 18.89 19.93
C SER A 229 -17.12 18.93 18.65
N GLY A 230 -17.75 18.69 17.50
CA GLY A 230 -17.06 18.51 16.22
C GLY A 230 -16.27 17.21 16.11
N LYS A 231 -16.29 16.35 17.14
CA LYS A 231 -15.55 15.09 17.16
C LYS A 231 -16.12 14.13 16.12
N GLU A 232 -15.23 13.56 15.32
CA GLU A 232 -15.55 12.51 14.36
C GLU A 232 -15.41 11.14 15.03
N VAL A 233 -16.41 10.27 14.82
CA VAL A 233 -16.37 8.85 15.18
C VAL A 233 -16.41 8.06 13.90
N ILE A 234 -15.36 7.29 13.64
CA ILE A 234 -15.27 6.46 12.43
C ILE A 234 -16.27 5.31 12.54
N THR A 235 -17.13 5.16 11.53
CA THR A 235 -18.17 4.13 11.50
C THR A 235 -17.96 3.09 10.42
N GLY A 236 -17.17 3.39 9.39
CA GLY A 236 -16.83 2.41 8.36
C GLY A 236 -15.60 2.75 7.53
N ILE A 237 -15.06 1.75 6.85
CA ILE A 237 -13.93 1.85 5.91
C ILE A 237 -14.43 1.54 4.51
N ILE A 238 -14.10 2.42 3.56
CA ILE A 238 -14.47 2.32 2.15
C ILE A 238 -13.26 1.78 1.39
N MET A 239 -13.46 0.68 0.67
CA MET A 239 -12.39 -0.04 -0.04
C MET A 239 -12.74 -0.31 -1.49
N LEU A 240 -11.71 -0.39 -2.33
CA LEU A 240 -11.79 -0.96 -3.67
C LEU A 240 -11.45 -2.46 -3.59
N ASP A 241 -12.34 -3.30 -4.12
CA ASP A 241 -12.19 -4.76 -4.15
C ASP A 241 -11.86 -5.22 -5.58
N PRO A 242 -10.64 -5.71 -5.85
CA PRO A 242 -10.23 -6.11 -7.20
C PRO A 242 -10.97 -7.35 -7.73
N TRP A 243 -11.72 -8.07 -6.88
CA TRP A 243 -12.56 -9.18 -7.30
C TRP A 243 -13.97 -8.68 -7.65
N ASP A 244 -14.23 -8.19 -8.85
CA ASP A 244 -15.58 -7.74 -9.28
C ASP A 244 -16.42 -8.82 -9.98
N ARG A 245 -15.93 -10.05 -10.02
CA ARG A 245 -16.64 -11.17 -10.64
C ARG A 245 -17.82 -11.60 -9.77
N ASN A 246 -18.82 -12.24 -10.39
CA ASN A 246 -20.00 -12.79 -9.71
C ASN A 246 -20.83 -11.74 -8.95
N ASN A 247 -20.99 -10.54 -9.53
CA ASN A 247 -21.72 -9.41 -8.96
C ASN A 247 -21.12 -8.84 -7.66
N ASN A 248 -19.84 -9.11 -7.37
CA ASN A 248 -19.17 -8.46 -6.26
C ASN A 248 -18.93 -6.98 -6.62
N PRO A 249 -19.31 -6.01 -5.78
CA PRO A 249 -19.16 -4.61 -6.12
C PRO A 249 -17.68 -4.20 -6.09
N THR A 250 -17.29 -3.36 -7.05
CA THR A 250 -15.93 -2.80 -7.16
C THR A 250 -15.54 -1.94 -5.95
N ARG A 251 -16.53 -1.39 -5.25
CA ARG A 251 -16.40 -0.61 -4.02
C ARG A 251 -17.27 -1.20 -2.93
N VAL A 252 -16.66 -1.46 -1.78
CA VAL A 252 -17.31 -2.00 -0.59
C VAL A 252 -17.10 -1.08 0.60
N THR A 253 -18.06 -1.09 1.52
CA THR A 253 -17.95 -0.38 2.79
C THR A 253 -18.19 -1.35 3.92
N TYR A 254 -17.23 -1.45 4.84
CA TYR A 254 -17.31 -2.30 6.01
C TYR A 254 -17.48 -1.44 7.25
N GLY A 255 -18.45 -1.76 8.10
CA GLY A 255 -18.47 -1.22 9.46
C GLY A 255 -17.18 -1.59 10.20
N VAL A 256 -16.70 -0.72 11.09
CA VAL A 256 -15.39 -0.88 11.78
C VAL A 256 -15.21 -2.28 12.39
N ASP A 257 -16.21 -2.80 13.09
CA ASP A 257 -16.13 -4.13 13.73
C ASP A 257 -15.91 -5.26 12.72
N LEU A 258 -16.68 -5.25 11.62
CA LEU A 258 -16.56 -6.26 10.57
C LEU A 258 -15.23 -6.11 9.82
N PHE A 259 -14.83 -4.88 9.52
CA PHE A 259 -13.53 -4.57 8.92
C PHE A 259 -12.41 -5.16 9.77
N CYS A 260 -12.36 -4.85 11.08
CA CYS A 260 -11.35 -5.37 11.98
C CYS A 260 -11.38 -6.90 12.06
N LYS A 261 -12.57 -7.52 12.14
CA LYS A 261 -12.69 -8.99 12.15
C LYS A 261 -12.10 -9.63 10.90
N MET A 262 -12.37 -9.06 9.73
CA MET A 262 -11.81 -9.56 8.47
C MET A 262 -10.33 -9.25 8.33
N TRP A 263 -9.89 -8.06 8.76
CA TRP A 263 -8.52 -7.60 8.70
C TRP A 263 -7.59 -8.30 9.68
N LYS A 264 -8.14 -9.00 10.67
CA LYS A 264 -7.40 -9.92 11.55
C LYS A 264 -6.85 -11.17 10.83
N HIS A 265 -6.72 -11.15 9.50
CA HIS A 265 -6.07 -12.21 8.75
C HIS A 265 -4.59 -12.28 9.12
N ALA A 266 -4.10 -13.49 9.42
CA ALA A 266 -2.69 -13.77 9.67
C ALA A 266 -2.15 -14.59 8.48
N GLU A 267 -1.29 -13.96 7.69
CA GLU A 267 -0.67 -14.58 6.51
C GLU A 267 0.32 -15.67 6.95
N PRO A 268 0.22 -16.91 6.42
CA PRO A 268 1.21 -17.94 6.64
C PRO A 268 2.56 -17.56 6.00
N ASN A 269 3.64 -17.70 6.76
CA ASN A 269 5.01 -17.71 6.23
C ASN A 269 5.41 -19.14 5.82
N ASP A 270 4.96 -20.14 6.59
CA ASP A 270 5.10 -21.57 6.32
C ASP A 270 3.99 -22.39 7.01
N ASP A 271 4.12 -23.72 7.00
CA ASP A 271 3.22 -24.66 7.68
C ASP A 271 3.03 -24.42 9.19
N LYS A 272 3.98 -23.74 9.85
CA LYS A 272 4.04 -23.57 11.31
C LYS A 272 3.87 -22.14 11.76
N THR A 273 4.33 -21.18 10.96
CA THR A 273 4.51 -19.78 11.35
C THR A 273 3.74 -18.85 10.45
N CYS A 274 3.14 -17.83 11.07
CA CYS A 274 2.36 -16.80 10.41
C CYS A 274 2.88 -15.43 10.85
N PHE A 275 2.72 -14.45 9.98
CA PHE A 275 2.82 -13.05 10.37
C PHE A 275 1.70 -12.68 11.34
N LYS A 276 1.93 -11.65 12.15
CA LYS A 276 0.88 -11.06 12.97
C LYS A 276 -0.30 -10.56 12.10
N PRO A 277 -1.51 -10.43 12.68
CA PRO A 277 -2.67 -9.96 11.94
C PRO A 277 -2.62 -8.46 11.60
N TYR A 278 -3.62 -7.99 10.83
CA TYR A 278 -3.84 -6.60 10.44
C TYR A 278 -2.78 -6.04 9.48
N PHE A 279 -2.41 -6.84 8.48
CA PHE A 279 -1.43 -6.38 7.50
C PHE A 279 -1.98 -5.22 6.68
N GLY A 280 -1.24 -4.11 6.66
CA GLY A 280 -1.51 -2.99 5.77
C GLY A 280 -0.21 -2.36 5.30
N VAL A 281 -0.19 -1.89 4.06
CA VAL A 281 0.92 -1.13 3.48
C VAL A 281 0.42 0.15 2.83
N ALA A 282 0.95 1.28 3.28
CA ALA A 282 0.87 2.55 2.59
C ALA A 282 2.12 2.70 1.71
N ALA A 283 1.94 3.06 0.44
CA ALA A 283 3.03 3.31 -0.49
C ALA A 283 2.84 4.69 -1.11
N PHE A 284 3.85 5.57 -1.03
CA PHE A 284 3.75 6.96 -1.50
C PHE A 284 5.13 7.53 -1.86
N PRO A 285 5.22 8.57 -2.71
CA PRO A 285 6.48 9.23 -3.03
C PRO A 285 6.94 10.17 -1.90
N LEU A 286 8.22 10.56 -1.90
CA LEU A 286 8.68 11.68 -1.08
C LEU A 286 8.00 12.99 -1.52
N SER A 287 7.62 13.82 -0.55
CA SER A 287 7.05 15.13 -0.82
C SER A 287 8.18 16.09 -1.18
N ILE A 288 8.08 16.73 -2.34
CA ILE A 288 9.01 17.78 -2.76
C ILE A 288 8.21 19.06 -2.98
N SER A 289 8.69 20.17 -2.41
CA SER A 289 8.12 21.50 -2.63
C SER A 289 9.21 22.50 -2.98
N VAL A 290 8.89 23.45 -3.85
CA VAL A 290 9.79 24.52 -4.30
C VAL A 290 9.17 25.85 -3.93
N THR A 291 9.98 26.72 -3.34
CA THR A 291 9.66 28.12 -3.14
C THR A 291 10.70 28.95 -3.91
N GLU A 292 10.24 29.73 -4.87
CA GLU A 292 11.09 30.67 -5.61
C GLU A 292 11.39 31.90 -4.73
N ASN A 293 12.67 32.20 -4.51
CA ASN A 293 13.11 33.44 -3.86
C ASN A 293 13.41 34.53 -4.90
N SER A 294 13.93 34.12 -6.06
CA SER A 294 14.19 34.96 -7.23
C SER A 294 14.26 34.08 -8.49
N LYS A 295 14.34 34.69 -9.68
CA LYS A 295 14.42 33.99 -10.97
C LYS A 295 15.48 32.89 -11.07
N THR A 296 16.53 32.97 -10.25
CA THR A 296 17.63 32.01 -10.24
C THR A 296 17.78 31.33 -8.88
N SER A 297 16.99 31.67 -7.86
CA SER A 297 17.20 31.20 -6.48
C SER A 297 15.96 30.50 -5.93
N PHE A 298 16.14 29.26 -5.50
CA PHE A 298 15.05 28.39 -5.06
C PHE A 298 15.36 27.78 -3.69
N ASN A 299 14.34 27.69 -2.86
CA ASN A 299 14.32 26.84 -1.68
C ASN A 299 13.57 25.55 -2.02
N ILE A 300 14.29 24.44 -2.01
CA ILE A 300 13.75 23.11 -2.30
C ILE A 300 13.67 22.35 -0.99
N LYS A 301 12.47 21.89 -0.63
CA LYS A 301 12.25 21.06 0.56
C LYS A 301 11.84 19.67 0.16
N VAL A 302 12.60 18.68 0.62
CA VAL A 302 12.26 17.26 0.55
C VAL A 302 11.77 16.84 1.92
N LYS A 303 10.58 16.24 1.99
CA LYS A 303 9.95 15.79 3.23
C LYS A 303 9.54 14.33 3.12
N TYR A 304 9.93 13.55 4.11
CA TYR A 304 9.29 12.27 4.39
C TYR A 304 7.97 12.58 5.11
N PRO A 305 6.81 12.16 4.57
CA PRO A 305 5.54 12.27 5.27
C PRO A 305 5.63 11.85 6.74
N CYS A 306 4.96 12.63 7.59
CA CYS A 306 4.75 12.28 8.98
C CYS A 306 3.52 11.40 9.06
N VAL A 307 3.70 10.19 9.55
CA VAL A 307 2.68 9.14 9.62
C VAL A 307 2.98 8.36 10.89
N PHE A 308 2.83 9.06 12.00
CA PHE A 308 3.01 8.60 13.37
C PHE A 308 1.80 9.09 14.15
N PRO A 309 1.33 8.34 15.16
CA PRO A 309 0.18 8.79 15.92
C PRO A 309 0.43 10.18 16.46
N PRO A 310 -0.63 10.99 16.62
CA PRO A 310 -0.52 12.26 17.33
C PRO A 310 0.17 11.99 18.66
N ASN A 311 1.29 12.67 18.89
CA ASN A 311 1.81 12.82 20.24
C ASN A 311 0.61 13.29 21.07
N ASN A 312 0.32 12.59 22.17
CA ASN A 312 -0.56 13.18 23.17
C ASN A 312 0.03 14.57 23.47
N SER A 313 -0.84 15.58 23.55
CA SER A 313 -0.50 17.02 23.69
C SER A 313 0.43 17.36 24.87
N ASP A 314 0.72 16.38 25.71
CA ASP A 314 1.63 16.35 26.85
C ASP A 314 3.08 15.98 26.50
N GLY A 315 3.42 15.76 25.22
CA GLY A 315 4.81 15.58 24.75
C GLY A 315 5.48 14.29 25.23
N LYS A 316 4.73 13.40 25.90
CA LYS A 316 5.18 12.07 26.29
C LYS A 316 4.78 11.08 25.20
N GLN A 317 5.75 10.62 24.44
CA GLN A 317 5.59 9.44 23.60
C GLN A 317 5.19 8.27 24.50
N ASN A 318 3.93 7.85 24.42
CA ASN A 318 3.49 6.63 25.08
C ASN A 318 3.96 5.46 24.22
N TYR A 319 5.17 4.96 24.50
CA TYR A 319 5.77 3.76 23.86
C TYR A 319 4.94 2.47 24.01
N ASN A 320 3.76 2.55 24.64
CA ASN A 320 2.82 1.45 24.78
C ASN A 320 1.73 1.42 23.69
N SER A 321 1.75 2.34 22.72
CA SER A 321 0.97 2.17 21.48
C SER A 321 1.70 1.15 20.60
N PRO A 322 1.06 0.06 20.16
CA PRO A 322 1.74 -1.06 19.51
C PRO A 322 2.44 -0.58 18.25
N ASN A 323 3.77 -0.51 18.32
CA ASN A 323 4.76 -0.42 17.24
C ASN A 323 4.15 -0.15 15.86
N LEU A 324 3.73 1.09 15.62
CA LEU A 324 3.42 1.61 14.29
C LEU A 324 4.66 1.50 13.38
N PRO A 325 4.46 1.43 12.06
CA PRO A 325 5.24 0.59 11.15
C PRO A 325 6.74 0.82 11.27
N LEU A 326 7.54 -0.24 11.04
CA LEU A 326 8.96 -0.09 10.74
C LEU A 326 9.08 0.97 9.65
N THR A 327 9.54 2.15 10.03
CA THR A 327 9.72 3.22 9.07
C THR A 327 10.80 2.78 8.13
N THR A 328 10.52 2.90 6.84
CA THR A 328 11.55 2.61 5.85
C THR A 328 12.61 3.67 5.99
N THR A 329 13.75 3.32 6.58
CA THR A 329 14.93 4.19 6.63
C THR A 329 15.56 4.25 5.26
N ILE A 330 15.56 5.43 4.67
CA ILE A 330 16.17 5.70 3.37
C ILE A 330 17.64 6.02 3.59
N GLN A 331 18.52 5.29 2.91
CA GLN A 331 19.96 5.50 2.92
C GLN A 331 20.39 6.38 1.76
N HIS A 332 21.43 7.19 1.96
CA HIS A 332 22.08 8.00 0.92
C HIS A 332 21.08 8.84 0.10
N LEU A 333 20.23 9.61 0.77
CA LEU A 333 19.31 10.53 0.12
C LEU A 333 20.10 11.58 -0.66
N SER A 334 19.79 11.69 -1.94
CA SER A 334 20.35 12.67 -2.87
C SER A 334 19.23 13.35 -3.64
N MET A 335 19.54 14.52 -4.18
CA MET A 335 18.65 15.29 -5.01
C MET A 335 19.30 15.60 -6.36
N GLU A 336 18.60 15.31 -7.43
CA GLU A 336 18.97 15.67 -8.80
C GLU A 336 18.10 16.84 -9.25
N ILE A 337 18.71 17.94 -9.65
CA ILE A 337 18.02 19.13 -10.16
C ILE A 337 18.42 19.31 -11.62
N SER A 338 17.43 19.41 -12.51
CA SER A 338 17.66 19.60 -13.95
C SER A 338 16.89 20.82 -14.46
N ALA A 339 17.56 21.71 -15.19
CA ALA A 339 16.92 22.78 -15.93
C ALA A 339 16.44 22.26 -17.29
N LEU A 340 15.18 22.51 -17.62
CA LEU A 340 14.52 22.01 -18.81
C LEU A 340 14.15 23.15 -19.75
N SER A 341 14.43 22.97 -21.04
CA SER A 341 13.89 23.84 -22.10
C SER A 341 12.39 23.65 -22.27
N LYS A 342 11.75 24.56 -23.01
CA LYS A 342 10.34 24.41 -23.39
C LYS A 342 10.12 23.10 -24.16
N PRO A 343 9.06 22.33 -23.86
CA PRO A 343 8.74 21.13 -24.63
C PRO A 343 8.57 21.44 -26.13
N ASN A 344 9.16 20.58 -26.98
CA ASN A 344 8.98 20.64 -28.43
C ASN A 344 7.58 20.14 -28.85
N SER A 345 7.31 20.10 -30.15
CA SER A 345 6.02 19.63 -30.70
C SER A 345 5.65 18.19 -30.34
N ASN A 346 6.61 17.38 -29.88
CA ASN A 346 6.40 16.01 -29.41
C ASN A 346 6.24 15.93 -27.89
N GLY A 347 6.10 17.08 -27.20
CA GLY A 347 5.98 17.15 -25.73
C GLY A 347 7.27 16.82 -24.98
N LYS A 348 8.43 16.80 -25.66
CA LYS A 348 9.73 16.50 -25.05
C LYS A 348 10.51 17.76 -24.75
N ALA A 349 11.07 17.86 -23.54
CA ALA A 349 11.96 18.95 -23.15
C ALA A 349 13.43 18.49 -23.19
N ASN A 350 14.32 19.35 -23.67
CA ASN A 350 15.76 19.10 -23.57
C ASN A 350 16.28 19.49 -22.20
N VAL A 351 17.13 18.65 -21.61
CA VAL A 351 17.88 18.94 -20.39
C VAL A 351 19.01 19.91 -20.73
N MET A 352 18.96 21.11 -20.16
CA MET A 352 19.97 22.16 -20.38
C MET A 352 21.15 22.02 -19.42
N PHE A 353 20.86 21.61 -18.19
CA PHE A 353 21.83 21.41 -17.11
C PHE A 353 21.25 20.42 -16.10
N THR A 354 22.11 19.63 -15.47
CA THR A 354 21.76 18.74 -14.36
C THR A 354 22.83 18.81 -13.27
N GLU A 355 22.39 18.89 -12.02
CA GLU A 355 23.23 18.83 -10.83
C GLU A 355 22.73 17.72 -9.91
N SER A 356 23.65 16.98 -9.27
CA SER A 356 23.32 15.97 -8.26
C SER A 356 23.94 16.36 -6.93
N ILE A 357 23.12 16.45 -5.89
CA ILE A 357 23.46 17.01 -4.59
C ILE A 357 23.15 15.97 -3.50
N PRO A 358 24.15 15.47 -2.75
CA PRO A 358 23.88 14.62 -1.60
C PRO A 358 23.20 15.43 -0.49
N LEU A 359 22.15 14.88 0.14
CA LEU A 359 21.40 15.55 1.21
C LEU A 359 21.75 14.98 2.59
N THR A 360 21.59 13.66 2.76
CA THR A 360 21.86 12.98 4.03
C THR A 360 22.16 11.50 3.79
N ASN A 361 22.91 10.89 4.72
CA ASN A 361 23.15 9.45 4.69
C ASN A 361 21.93 8.65 5.18
N THR A 362 21.11 9.23 6.04
CA THR A 362 19.95 8.56 6.64
C THR A 362 18.77 9.51 6.65
N PHE A 363 17.61 9.04 6.20
CA PHE A 363 16.38 9.81 6.15
C PHE A 363 15.19 8.93 6.55
N THR A 364 14.48 9.34 7.59
CA THR A 364 13.42 8.56 8.25
C THR A 364 12.08 9.31 8.21
N ALA A 365 11.00 8.65 8.63
CA ALA A 365 9.69 9.29 8.65
C ALA A 365 9.70 10.59 9.46
N CYS A 366 8.94 11.58 9.01
CA CYS A 366 8.96 12.97 9.48
C CYS A 366 10.21 13.82 9.17
N ASP A 367 11.31 13.24 8.73
CA ASP A 367 12.49 14.05 8.40
C ASP A 367 12.19 15.01 7.24
N SER A 368 12.85 16.16 7.26
CA SER A 368 12.83 17.09 6.14
C SER A 368 14.18 17.76 5.94
N HIS A 369 14.59 17.90 4.69
CA HIS A 369 15.77 18.65 4.30
C HIS A 369 15.36 19.83 3.42
N MET A 370 16.00 20.96 3.64
CA MET A 370 15.84 22.17 2.84
C MET A 370 17.18 22.53 2.21
N LEU A 371 17.17 22.76 0.91
CA LEU A 371 18.32 23.24 0.15
C LEU A 371 17.97 24.60 -0.46
N SER A 372 18.84 25.59 -0.28
CA SER A 372 18.83 26.82 -1.07
C SER A 372 19.83 26.66 -2.20
N ASN A 373 19.39 26.74 -3.46
CA ASN A 373 20.26 26.61 -4.61
C ASN A 373 20.04 27.75 -5.61
N ASN A 374 21.13 28.16 -6.27
CA ASN A 374 21.11 29.10 -7.37
C ASN A 374 21.27 28.34 -8.69
N LEU A 375 20.24 28.32 -9.51
CA LEU A 375 20.23 27.57 -10.77
C LEU A 375 20.44 28.51 -11.95
N PRO A 376 21.25 28.12 -12.96
CA PRO A 376 21.33 28.83 -14.22
C PRO A 376 20.03 28.62 -15.01
N THR A 377 19.05 29.52 -14.84
CA THR A 377 17.73 29.43 -15.47
C THR A 377 17.63 30.17 -16.81
N ASN A 378 18.75 30.70 -17.35
CA ASN A 378 18.74 31.45 -18.60
C ASN A 378 18.26 30.58 -19.78
N GLY A 379 17.02 30.81 -20.21
CA GLY A 379 16.36 30.07 -21.29
C GLY A 379 15.67 28.78 -20.86
N ALA A 380 15.67 28.45 -19.56
CA ALA A 380 14.90 27.32 -19.03
C ALA A 380 13.42 27.70 -18.90
N ASP A 381 12.52 26.78 -19.27
CA ASP A 381 11.07 26.91 -19.11
C ASP A 381 10.59 26.29 -17.79
N SER A 382 11.31 25.27 -17.30
CA SER A 382 11.00 24.61 -16.04
C SER A 382 12.25 24.00 -15.39
N ILE A 383 12.13 23.62 -14.12
CA ILE A 383 13.09 22.78 -13.40
C ILE A 383 12.44 21.46 -13.01
N ARG A 384 13.18 20.36 -13.17
CA ARG A 384 12.83 19.03 -12.67
C ARG A 384 13.67 18.75 -11.44
N ILE A 385 13.03 18.32 -10.38
CA ILE A 385 13.68 17.94 -9.14
C ILE A 385 13.31 16.51 -8.83
N VAL A 386 14.30 15.67 -8.59
CA VAL A 386 14.13 14.28 -8.17
C VAL A 386 14.88 14.09 -6.86
N ALA A 387 14.19 13.67 -5.80
CA ALA A 387 14.83 13.26 -4.57
C ALA A 387 14.73 11.73 -4.46
N ARG A 388 15.87 11.05 -4.34
CA ARG A 388 15.93 9.59 -4.24
C ARG A 388 16.96 9.14 -3.23
N GLY A 389 16.68 8.03 -2.58
CA GLY A 389 17.64 7.30 -1.76
C GLY A 389 17.37 5.81 -1.85
N MET A 390 18.21 5.03 -1.18
CA MET A 390 18.23 3.58 -1.27
C MET A 390 17.54 2.95 -0.07
N VAL A 391 16.81 1.88 -0.30
CA VAL A 391 16.29 1.00 0.73
C VAL A 391 16.74 -0.40 0.41
N CYS A 392 17.44 -1.02 1.36
CA CYS A 392 17.83 -2.42 1.26
C CYS A 392 17.00 -3.24 2.24
N ASP A 393 16.55 -4.39 1.78
CA ASP A 393 15.69 -5.27 2.55
C ASP A 393 15.89 -6.74 2.16
N THR A 394 15.17 -7.64 2.82
CA THR A 394 15.15 -9.08 2.56
C THR A 394 13.72 -9.56 2.47
N VAL A 395 13.40 -10.30 1.41
CA VAL A 395 12.17 -11.10 1.38
C VAL A 395 12.49 -12.45 1.98
N LEU A 396 11.64 -12.88 2.91
CA LEU A 396 11.79 -14.15 3.64
C LEU A 396 11.53 -15.35 2.70
N PRO A 397 12.04 -16.54 3.04
CA PRO A 397 11.64 -17.73 2.32
C PRO A 397 10.18 -18.01 2.66
N THR A 398 9.40 -18.39 1.65
CA THR A 398 7.97 -18.63 1.86
C THR A 398 7.53 -19.87 1.09
N GLU A 399 6.68 -20.64 1.74
CA GLU A 399 6.06 -21.84 1.16
C GLU A 399 4.80 -21.44 0.38
N TYR A 400 4.82 -21.61 -0.95
CA TYR A 400 3.67 -21.32 -1.81
C TYR A 400 2.73 -22.51 -1.95
N ASP A 401 3.23 -23.73 -1.79
CA ASP A 401 2.49 -24.99 -1.76
C ASP A 401 3.28 -25.97 -0.91
N THR A 402 2.68 -27.08 -0.49
CA THR A 402 3.29 -28.09 0.38
C THR A 402 4.62 -28.57 -0.19
N ASN A 403 5.72 -28.24 0.50
CA ASN A 403 7.12 -28.46 0.10
C ASN A 403 7.62 -27.67 -1.12
N VAL A 404 6.89 -26.65 -1.56
CA VAL A 404 7.28 -25.76 -2.66
C VAL A 404 7.63 -24.39 -2.12
N TRP A 405 8.93 -24.12 -2.10
CA TRP A 405 9.48 -22.94 -1.46
C TRP A 405 10.01 -21.95 -2.47
N SER A 406 9.76 -20.67 -2.19
CA SER A 406 10.47 -19.57 -2.79
C SER A 406 11.66 -19.20 -1.91
N PRO A 407 12.88 -19.10 -2.45
CA PRO A 407 14.04 -18.77 -1.65
C PRO A 407 13.92 -17.34 -1.12
N SER A 408 14.54 -17.11 0.04
CA SER A 408 14.79 -15.75 0.51
C SER A 408 15.77 -15.06 -0.42
N TYR A 409 15.65 -13.75 -0.53
CA TYR A 409 16.62 -12.94 -1.26
C TYR A 409 16.72 -11.54 -0.67
N LYS A 410 17.89 -10.95 -0.82
CA LYS A 410 18.13 -9.55 -0.47
C LYS A 410 17.93 -8.68 -1.70
N TYR A 411 17.39 -7.49 -1.50
CA TYR A 411 17.26 -6.50 -2.55
C TYR A 411 17.63 -5.12 -2.03
N CYS A 412 18.03 -4.24 -2.95
CA CYS A 412 18.11 -2.81 -2.72
C CYS A 412 17.38 -2.12 -3.85
N ASP A 413 16.59 -1.11 -3.52
CA ASP A 413 15.85 -0.32 -4.49
C ASP A 413 15.97 1.17 -4.19
N TYR A 414 15.90 1.98 -5.24
CA TYR A 414 15.75 3.42 -5.12
C TYR A 414 14.28 3.75 -4.87
N ILE A 415 14.02 4.52 -3.83
CA ILE A 415 12.71 5.12 -3.55
C ILE A 415 12.84 6.64 -3.51
N GLY A 416 11.77 7.35 -3.80
CA GLY A 416 11.88 8.79 -3.93
C GLY A 416 10.60 9.51 -4.30
N GLY A 417 10.79 10.74 -4.76
CA GLY A 417 9.76 11.60 -5.33
C GLY A 417 10.37 12.47 -6.41
N ALA A 418 9.51 13.06 -7.23
CA ALA A 418 9.92 14.03 -8.21
C ALA A 418 8.85 15.11 -8.35
N ILE A 419 9.24 16.27 -8.86
CA ILE A 419 8.34 17.34 -9.29
C ILE A 419 8.93 18.07 -10.50
N ILE A 420 8.06 18.72 -11.27
CA ILE A 420 8.45 19.71 -12.27
C ILE A 420 7.83 21.04 -11.87
N HIS A 421 8.66 22.05 -11.75
CA HIS A 421 8.28 23.40 -11.38
C HIS A 421 8.52 24.31 -12.56
N LYS A 422 7.47 24.98 -13.03
CA LYS A 422 7.54 25.93 -14.14
C LYS A 422 8.14 27.25 -13.67
N LEU A 423 9.05 27.83 -14.46
CA LEU A 423 9.76 29.07 -14.16
C LEU A 423 9.04 30.31 -14.72
#